data_AF-A0AA89CKQ6-F1
#
_entry.id   AF-A0AA89CKQ6-F1
#
_cell.length_a   1.000
_cell.length_b   1.000
_cell.length_c   1.000
_cell.angle_alpha   90.00
_cell.angle_beta   90.00
_cell.angle_gamma   90.00
#
_symmetry.space_group_name_H-M   'P 1'
#
loop_
_entity.id
_entity.type
_entity.pdbx_description
1 polymer ?
#
loop_
_entity_poly.entity_id
_entity_poly.type
_entity_poly.pdbx_seq_one_letter_code
_entity_poly.pdbx_strand_id
1 'polypeptide(L)'
;MNNSDTDTKYFRAKERVEAIKAFYNKVFKYIVAIVITGSINYYLNEWSNPWFLWVVLGVSIATAVKAIKLFGYDVLMGRNWEQRKIDEFMKEEETKKRWE
;
A
#
# COMPACT_ATOMS: atom_id res chain seq x y z
N MET A 1 13.21 32.47 2.06
CA MET A 1 12.75 31.15 1.55
C MET A 1 12.40 30.28 2.75
N ASN A 2 11.15 29.80 2.85
CA ASN A 2 10.67 29.01 3.99
C ASN A 2 11.27 27.59 3.97
N ASN A 3 11.99 27.24 5.05
CA ASN A 3 12.60 25.91 5.25
C ASN A 3 11.55 24.82 5.58
N SER A 4 10.36 25.23 6.05
CA SER A 4 9.25 24.34 6.44
C SER A 4 8.61 23.57 5.28
N ASP A 5 8.56 24.17 4.09
CA ASP A 5 7.98 23.56 2.89
C ASP A 5 8.89 22.47 2.31
N THR A 6 10.20 22.63 2.44
CA THR A 6 11.20 21.62 2.04
C THR A 6 11.19 20.41 2.96
N ASP A 7 11.07 20.61 4.27
CA ASP A 7 11.02 19.51 5.26
C ASP A 7 9.75 18.66 5.09
N THR A 8 8.61 19.30 4.83
CA THR A 8 7.32 18.60 4.64
C THR A 8 7.30 17.76 3.37
N LYS A 9 7.89 18.26 2.27
CA LYS A 9 8.05 17.49 1.02
C LYS A 9 8.99 16.30 1.21
N TYR A 10 10.07 16.48 1.96
CA TYR A 10 11.03 15.43 2.24
C TYR A 10 10.43 14.31 3.10
N PHE A 11 9.66 14.67 4.14
CA PHE A 11 8.99 13.71 5.02
C PHE A 11 7.97 12.84 4.25
N ARG A 12 7.14 13.47 3.40
CA ARG A 12 6.17 12.74 2.55
C ARG A 12 6.84 11.78 1.57
N ALA A 13 7.95 12.22 0.95
CA ALA A 13 8.72 11.35 0.06
C ALA A 13 9.30 10.15 0.82
N LYS A 14 9.79 10.37 2.05
CA LYS A 14 10.33 9.31 2.91
C LYS A 14 9.26 8.29 3.31
N GLU A 15 8.09 8.73 3.76
CA GLU A 15 6.96 7.84 4.08
C GLU A 15 6.55 6.97 2.90
N ARG A 16 6.48 7.55 1.69
CA ARG A 16 6.18 6.78 0.48
C ARG A 16 7.21 5.69 0.21
N VAL A 17 8.49 6.02 0.31
CA VAL A 17 9.58 5.04 0.09
C VAL A 17 9.51 3.91 1.13
N GLU A 18 9.22 4.25 2.38
CA GLU A 18 9.09 3.26 3.45
C GLU A 18 7.88 2.33 3.23
N ALA A 19 6.75 2.88 2.83
CA ALA A 19 5.55 2.12 2.48
C ALA A 19 5.80 1.17 1.29
N ILE A 20 6.54 1.62 0.27
CA ILE A 20 6.95 0.80 -0.87
C ILE A 20 7.87 -0.34 -0.41
N LYS A 21 8.91 -0.05 0.38
CA LYS A 21 9.80 -1.10 0.92
C LYS A 21 9.04 -2.14 1.75
N ALA A 22 8.13 -1.69 2.61
CA ALA A 22 7.30 -2.57 3.43
C ALA A 22 6.39 -3.47 2.58
N PHE A 23 5.84 -2.93 1.48
CA PHE A 23 5.03 -3.69 0.53
C PHE A 23 5.85 -4.78 -0.17
N TYR A 24 7.02 -4.43 -0.74
CA TYR A 24 7.90 -5.41 -1.39
C TYR A 24 8.32 -6.53 -0.45
N ASN A 25 8.60 -6.23 0.82
CA ASN A 25 8.94 -7.25 1.81
C ASN A 25 7.76 -8.22 2.06
N LYS A 26 6.52 -7.72 2.10
CA LYS A 26 5.33 -8.58 2.20
C LYS A 26 5.13 -9.45 0.95
N VAL A 27 5.27 -8.86 -0.24
CA VAL A 27 5.17 -9.59 -1.52
C VAL A 27 6.21 -10.69 -1.59
N PHE A 28 7.46 -10.40 -1.21
CA PHE A 28 8.54 -11.40 -1.19
C PHE A 28 8.20 -12.59 -0.29
N LYS A 29 7.74 -12.33 0.94
CA LYS A 29 7.31 -13.39 1.87
C LYS A 29 6.18 -14.24 1.29
N TYR A 30 5.23 -13.61 0.60
CA TYR A 30 4.13 -14.31 -0.07
C TYR A 30 4.59 -15.18 -1.23
N ILE A 31 5.52 -14.70 -2.06
CA ILE A 31 6.12 -15.51 -3.14
C ILE A 31 6.81 -16.74 -2.56
N VAL A 32 7.63 -16.56 -1.52
CA VAL A 32 8.30 -17.68 -0.84
C VAL A 32 7.28 -18.70 -0.29
N ALA A 33 6.22 -18.23 0.37
CA ALA A 33 5.16 -19.10 0.88
C ALA A 33 4.43 -19.88 -0.23
N ILE A 34 4.15 -19.23 -1.37
CA ILE A 34 3.53 -19.86 -2.54
C ILE A 34 4.45 -20.94 -3.11
N VAL A 35 5.75 -20.66 -3.26
CA VAL A 35 6.72 -21.64 -3.77
C VAL A 35 6.79 -22.86 -2.85
N ILE A 36 6.89 -22.66 -1.52
CA ILE A 36 6.90 -23.76 -0.56
C ILE A 36 5.60 -24.58 -0.65
N THR A 37 4.45 -23.91 -0.71
CA THR A 37 3.13 -24.56 -0.79
C THR A 37 2.97 -25.34 -2.12
N GLY A 38 3.43 -24.76 -3.23
CA GLY A 38 3.42 -25.41 -4.55
C GLY A 38 4.31 -26.64 -4.58
N SER A 39 5.52 -26.56 -3.99
CA SER A 39 6.41 -27.72 -3.84
C SER A 39 5.75 -28.82 -3.02
N ILE A 40 5.12 -28.50 -1.89
CA ILE A 40 4.38 -29.48 -1.07
C ILE A 40 3.24 -30.12 -1.86
N ASN A 41 2.47 -29.32 -2.62
CA ASN A 41 1.39 -29.84 -3.45
C ASN A 41 1.92 -30.82 -4.52
N TYR A 42 3.05 -30.49 -5.14
CA TYR A 42 3.72 -31.36 -6.11
C TYR A 42 4.14 -32.70 -5.50
N TYR A 43 4.84 -32.67 -4.36
CA TYR A 43 5.34 -33.87 -3.70
C TYR A 43 4.24 -34.76 -3.11
N LEU A 44 3.10 -34.19 -2.70
CA LEU A 44 2.01 -34.96 -2.08
C LEU A 44 1.03 -35.57 -3.07
N ASN A 45 0.74 -34.88 -4.18
CA ASN A 45 -0.40 -35.24 -5.03
C ASN A 45 -0.11 -35.21 -6.53
N GLU A 46 1.13 -34.97 -6.97
CA GLU A 46 1.52 -34.96 -8.40
C GLU A 46 0.56 -34.15 -9.29
N TRP A 47 0.01 -33.02 -8.80
CA TRP A 47 -1.00 -32.18 -9.47
C TRP A 47 -2.43 -32.73 -9.58
N SER A 48 -2.74 -33.90 -9.04
CA SER A 48 -4.10 -34.48 -9.06
C SER A 48 -5.13 -33.58 -8.35
N ASN A 49 -4.71 -32.82 -7.34
CA ASN A 49 -5.57 -31.84 -6.67
C ASN A 49 -4.79 -30.55 -6.31
N PRO A 50 -4.80 -29.52 -7.19
CA PRO A 50 -3.99 -28.31 -7.05
C PRO A 50 -4.60 -27.31 -6.07
N TRP A 51 -4.82 -27.73 -4.82
CA TRP A 51 -5.42 -26.89 -3.77
C TRP A 51 -4.62 -25.60 -3.47
N PHE A 52 -3.33 -25.56 -3.81
CA PHE A 52 -2.48 -24.38 -3.66
C PHE A 52 -3.01 -23.17 -4.46
N LEU A 53 -3.79 -23.40 -5.53
CA LEU A 53 -4.42 -22.33 -6.33
C LEU A 53 -5.33 -21.45 -5.47
N TRP A 54 -6.02 -22.01 -4.48
CA TRP A 54 -6.84 -21.24 -3.55
C TRP A 54 -6.00 -20.32 -2.66
N VAL A 55 -4.82 -20.79 -2.23
CA VAL A 55 -3.85 -19.99 -1.47
C VAL A 55 -3.32 -18.85 -2.32
N VAL A 56 -2.92 -19.15 -3.57
CA VAL A 56 -2.44 -18.14 -4.52
C VAL A 56 -3.51 -17.10 -4.81
N LEU A 57 -4.76 -17.51 -5.04
CA LEU A 57 -5.87 -16.60 -5.31
C LEU A 57 -6.12 -15.64 -4.15
N GLY A 58 -6.23 -16.15 -2.92
CA GLY A 58 -6.47 -15.32 -1.74
C GLY A 58 -5.35 -14.29 -1.50
N VAL A 59 -4.09 -14.73 -1.64
CA VAL A 59 -2.92 -13.86 -1.46
C VAL A 59 -2.81 -12.84 -2.60
N SER A 60 -3.13 -13.24 -3.84
CA SER A 60 -3.07 -12.36 -5.00
C SER A 60 -4.10 -11.23 -4.91
N ILE A 61 -5.34 -11.54 -4.51
CA ILE A 61 -6.39 -10.52 -4.32
C ILE A 61 -5.99 -9.54 -3.20
N ALA A 62 -5.54 -10.06 -2.06
CA ALA A 62 -5.12 -9.22 -0.93
C ALA A 62 -3.93 -8.31 -1.29
N THR A 63 -3.00 -8.81 -2.12
CA THR A 63 -1.84 -8.05 -2.61
C THR A 63 -2.26 -7.01 -3.63
N ALA A 64 -3.17 -7.34 -4.55
CA ALA A 64 -3.70 -6.42 -5.55
C ALA A 64 -4.39 -5.21 -4.90
N VAL A 65 -5.23 -5.43 -3.89
CA VAL A 65 -5.88 -4.32 -3.15
C VAL A 65 -4.85 -3.42 -2.46
N LYS A 66 -3.82 -4.01 -1.81
CA LYS A 66 -2.73 -3.24 -1.20
C LYS A 66 -1.90 -2.47 -2.23
N ALA A 67 -1.64 -3.08 -3.38
CA ALA A 67 -0.92 -2.44 -4.49
C ALA A 67 -1.71 -1.26 -5.06
N ILE A 68 -3.02 -1.42 -5.28
CA ILE A 68 -3.90 -0.33 -5.72
C ILE A 68 -3.92 0.79 -4.68
N LYS A 69 -3.94 0.49 -3.39
CA LYS A 69 -3.87 1.53 -2.35
C LYS A 69 -2.53 2.27 -2.34
N LEU A 70 -1.42 1.55 -2.58
CA LEU A 70 -0.07 2.11 -2.50
C LEU A 70 0.33 2.91 -3.76
N PHE A 71 0.02 2.37 -4.94
CA PHE A 71 0.36 2.95 -6.24
C PHE A 71 -0.81 3.69 -6.89
N GLY A 72 -2.03 3.23 -6.65
CA GLY A 72 -3.24 3.71 -7.32
C GLY A 72 -3.96 4.84 -6.60
N TYR A 73 -3.71 5.13 -5.31
CA TYR A 73 -4.31 6.29 -4.65
C TYR A 73 -3.94 7.62 -5.37
N ASP A 74 -2.69 7.69 -5.85
CA ASP A 74 -2.18 8.83 -6.61
C ASP A 74 -2.75 8.94 -8.03
N VAL A 75 -3.15 7.81 -8.62
CA VAL A 75 -3.63 7.70 -10.01
C VAL A 75 -5.16 7.76 -10.13
N LEU A 76 -5.89 7.17 -9.18
CA LEU A 76 -7.37 7.10 -9.19
C LEU A 76 -8.04 8.31 -8.53
N MET A 77 -7.48 8.86 -7.45
CA MET A 77 -8.05 10.04 -6.77
C MET A 77 -7.33 11.35 -7.11
N GLY A 78 -6.14 11.26 -7.72
CA GLY A 78 -5.34 12.41 -8.12
C GLY A 78 -4.82 13.22 -6.92
N ARG A 79 -3.61 13.77 -7.03
CA ARG A 79 -3.02 14.71 -6.03
C ARG A 79 -3.98 15.81 -5.57
N ASN A 80 -4.96 16.17 -6.39
CA ASN A 80 -5.97 17.17 -6.07
C ASN A 80 -6.90 16.77 -4.91
N TRP A 81 -7.27 15.50 -4.73
CA TRP A 81 -8.15 15.11 -3.61
C TRP A 81 -7.42 15.23 -2.28
N GLU A 82 -6.18 14.75 -2.22
CA GLU A 82 -5.37 14.79 -1.00
C GLU A 82 -5.08 16.24 -0.60
N GLN A 83 -4.70 17.08 -1.56
CA GLN A 83 -4.48 18.50 -1.33
C GLN A 83 -5.76 19.22 -0.88
N ARG A 84 -6.92 18.90 -1.49
CA ARG A 84 -8.22 19.45 -1.07
C ARG A 84 -8.57 19.07 0.36
N LYS A 85 -8.32 17.83 0.78
CA LYS A 85 -8.63 17.41 2.15
C LYS A 85 -7.73 18.07 3.18
N ILE A 86 -6.45 18.26 2.84
CA ILE A 86 -5.53 19.03 3.70
C ILE A 86 -6.00 20.49 3.83
N ASP A 87 -6.37 21.14 2.72
CA ASP A 87 -6.89 22.50 2.75
C ASP A 87 -8.19 22.62 3.56
N GLU A 88 -9.04 21.59 3.50
CA GLU A 88 -10.28 21.52 4.28
C GLU A 88 -10.00 21.37 5.79
N PHE A 89 -9.06 20.50 6.17
CA PHE A 89 -8.62 20.38 7.57
C PHE A 89 -7.96 21.65 8.11
N MET A 90 -7.11 22.31 7.31
CA MET A 90 -6.48 23.58 7.70
C MET A 90 -7.53 24.68 7.91
N LYS A 91 -8.57 24.73 7.06
CA LYS A 91 -9.70 25.66 7.22
C LYS A 91 -10.55 25.34 8.44
N GLU A 92 -10.79 24.07 8.75
CA GLU A 92 -11.48 23.65 9.98
C GLU A 92 -10.69 24.05 11.23
N GLU A 93 -9.36 23.89 11.23
CA GLU A 93 -8.51 24.32 12.35
C GLU A 93 -8.49 25.85 12.50
N GLU A 94 -8.38 26.61 11.39
CA GLU A 94 -8.43 28.08 11.42
C GLU A 94 -9.79 28.60 11.88
N THR A 95 -10.89 28.01 11.41
CA THR A 95 -12.23 28.38 11.89
C THR A 95 -12.40 28.04 13.36
N LYS A 96 -11.96 26.86 13.81
CA LYS A 96 -12.05 26.48 15.22
C LYS A 96 -11.24 27.41 16.14
N LYS A 97 -10.03 27.81 15.74
CA LYS A 97 -9.21 28.82 16.45
C LYS A 97 -9.81 30.23 16.47
N ARG A 98 -10.72 30.56 15.56
CA ARG A 98 -11.36 31.88 15.48
C ARG A 98 -12.57 32.01 16.42
N TRP A 99 -13.11 30.88 16.86
CA TRP A 99 -14.27 30.81 17.76
C TRP A 99 -13.88 30.44 19.21
N GLU A 100 -12.60 30.23 19.48
CA GLU A 100 -11.98 30.21 20.83
C GLU A 100 -11.33 31.56 21.12
#